data_AF-A0A3A9JNN4-F1
#
_entry.id   AF-A0A3A9JNN4-F1
#
_cell.length_a   1.000
_cell.length_b   1.000
_cell.length_c   1.000
_cell.angle_alpha   90.00
_cell.angle_beta   90.00
_cell.angle_gamma   90.00
#
_symmetry.space_group_name_H-M   'P 1'
#
loop_
_entity.id
_entity.type
_entity.pdbx_description
1 polymer ?
#
loop_
_entity_poly.entity_id
_entity_poly.type
_entity_poly.pdbx_seq_one_letter_code
_entity_poly.pdbx_strand_id
1 'polypeptide(L)'
;MTDEQVKAAEAQGCRFVEATEAQVRQFSMQRRVFQIGDKPYLATREDGFYETAGTLMARVAEVLRQQEASAPAEEPVAEEAAEVPQAEETAAADETPEAEAAAPAEEAPEPEAVPEADEAPEAAEPAPIELAKEAPAPVPATVPSSADQPSAVLSAMKTIAKGYARGHQVDAAQLSTLLTTVHRTLSGLQASHPRHPRSGPG
;
A
#
# COMPACT_ATOMS: atom_id res chain seq x y z
N MET A 1 0.74 -4.26 -20.38
CA MET A 1 1.10 -2.85 -20.50
C MET A 1 1.82 -2.66 -21.81
N THR A 2 1.51 -1.57 -22.51
CA THR A 2 2.24 -1.19 -23.73
C THR A 2 3.47 -0.36 -23.36
N ASP A 3 4.45 -0.27 -24.27
CA ASP A 3 5.67 0.52 -24.07
C ASP A 3 5.36 2.01 -23.82
N GLU A 4 4.33 2.52 -24.48
CA GLU A 4 3.85 3.89 -24.29
C GLU A 4 3.34 4.11 -22.86
N GLN A 5 2.56 3.18 -22.33
CA GLN A 5 2.08 3.24 -20.94
C GLN A 5 3.22 3.13 -19.93
N VAL A 6 4.25 2.33 -20.23
CA VAL A 6 5.46 2.23 -19.40
C VAL A 6 6.19 3.57 -19.38
N LYS A 7 6.43 4.19 -20.53
CA LYS A 7 7.06 5.52 -20.63
C LYS A 7 6.25 6.59 -19.89
N ALA A 8 4.93 6.58 -20.04
CA ALA A 8 4.04 7.50 -19.32
C ALA A 8 4.11 7.31 -17.79
N ALA A 9 4.15 6.07 -17.32
CA ALA A 9 4.33 5.76 -15.90
C ALA A 9 5.72 6.19 -15.38
N GLU A 10 6.77 5.98 -16.16
CA GLU A 10 8.13 6.42 -15.82
C GLU A 10 8.25 7.94 -15.75
N ALA A 11 7.57 8.67 -16.65
CA ALA A 11 7.46 10.13 -16.58
C ALA A 11 6.78 10.63 -15.29
N GLN A 12 6.01 9.77 -14.61
CA GLN A 12 5.39 10.03 -13.30
C GLN A 12 6.23 9.52 -12.12
N GLY A 13 7.48 9.12 -12.36
CA GLY A 13 8.40 8.64 -11.33
C GLY A 13 8.19 7.19 -10.92
N CYS A 14 7.45 6.40 -11.69
CA CYS A 14 7.39 4.95 -11.50
C CYS A 14 8.65 4.28 -12.07
N ARG A 15 9.06 3.17 -11.47
CA ARG A 15 10.10 2.27 -11.97
C ARG A 15 9.54 0.86 -12.05
N PHE A 16 9.92 0.11 -13.07
CA PHE A 16 9.50 -1.28 -13.24
C PHE A 16 10.64 -2.22 -12.87
N VAL A 17 10.33 -3.18 -12.00
CA VAL A 17 11.28 -4.21 -11.54
C VAL A 17 10.72 -5.58 -11.91
N GLU A 18 11.53 -6.43 -12.55
CA GLU A 18 11.12 -7.78 -12.95
C GLU A 18 10.68 -8.57 -11.70
N ALA A 19 9.48 -9.13 -11.75
CA ALA A 19 8.88 -9.83 -10.63
C ALA A 19 9.39 -11.27 -10.57
N THR A 20 9.91 -11.67 -9.42
CA THR A 20 10.20 -13.09 -9.14
C THR A 20 8.91 -13.90 -9.03
N GLU A 21 8.97 -15.22 -9.24
CA GLU A 21 7.80 -16.09 -9.08
C GLU A 21 7.14 -16.00 -7.69
N ALA A 22 7.95 -15.82 -6.64
CA ALA A 22 7.46 -15.62 -5.28
C ALA A 22 6.64 -14.33 -5.18
N GLN A 23 7.14 -13.24 -5.76
CA GLN A 23 6.43 -11.97 -5.81
C GLN A 23 5.17 -12.04 -6.69
N VAL A 24 5.22 -12.74 -7.82
CA VAL A 24 4.04 -12.97 -8.66
C VAL A 24 2.95 -13.67 -7.84
N ARG A 25 3.27 -14.76 -7.15
CA ARG A 25 2.30 -15.46 -6.28
C ARG A 25 1.74 -14.54 -5.18
N GLN A 26 2.60 -13.78 -4.53
CA GLN A 26 2.21 -12.89 -3.42
C GLN A 26 1.32 -11.72 -3.88
N PHE A 27 1.59 -11.15 -5.05
CA PHE A 27 1.02 -9.88 -5.48
C PHE A 27 -0.03 -9.98 -6.59
N SER A 28 -0.19 -11.14 -7.24
CA SER A 28 -1.17 -11.32 -8.33
C SER A 28 -2.60 -11.01 -7.90
N MET A 29 -3.04 -11.51 -6.74
CA MET A 29 -4.40 -11.27 -6.23
C MET A 29 -4.66 -9.78 -5.95
N GLN A 30 -3.62 -9.01 -5.65
CA GLN A 30 -3.70 -7.58 -5.38
C GLN A 30 -3.59 -6.73 -6.67
N ARG A 31 -3.52 -7.38 -7.84
CA ARG A 31 -3.37 -6.72 -9.15
C ARG A 31 -2.18 -5.76 -9.20
N ARG A 32 -1.04 -6.13 -8.60
CA ARG A 32 0.21 -5.35 -8.61
C ARG A 32 1.27 -5.88 -9.57
N VAL A 33 0.96 -6.97 -10.29
CA VAL A 33 1.84 -7.57 -11.30
C VAL A 33 1.38 -7.09 -12.68
N PHE A 34 2.31 -6.53 -13.45
CA PHE A 34 2.09 -5.97 -14.77
C PHE A 34 2.86 -6.78 -15.81
N GLN A 35 2.19 -7.22 -16.87
CA GLN A 35 2.85 -7.85 -18.00
C GLN A 35 3.41 -6.78 -18.94
N ILE A 36 4.71 -6.83 -19.22
CA ILE A 36 5.41 -5.98 -20.19
C ILE A 36 6.17 -6.94 -21.12
N GLY A 37 5.73 -7.03 -22.38
CA GLY A 37 6.05 -8.18 -23.22
C GLY A 37 5.60 -9.49 -22.55
N ASP A 38 6.47 -10.49 -22.53
CA ASP A 38 6.21 -11.82 -21.96
C ASP A 38 6.63 -11.96 -20.49
N LYS A 39 7.03 -10.85 -19.85
CA LYS A 39 7.62 -10.87 -18.50
C LYS A 39 6.76 -10.13 -17.48
N PRO A 40 6.67 -10.64 -16.24
CA PRO A 40 5.97 -9.97 -15.15
C PRO A 40 6.87 -8.93 -14.49
N TYR A 41 6.31 -7.76 -14.19
CA TYR A 41 6.97 -6.66 -13.50
C TYR A 41 6.12 -6.14 -12.34
N LEU A 42 6.78 -5.54 -11.35
CA LEU A 42 6.16 -4.70 -10.34
C LEU A 42 6.50 -3.25 -10.64
N ALA A 43 5.51 -2.35 -10.58
CA ALA A 43 5.74 -0.91 -10.63
C ALA A 43 5.95 -0.38 -9.20
N THR A 44 7.02 0.37 -8.97
CA THR A 44 7.35 0.98 -7.68
C THR A 44 7.60 2.47 -7.82
N ARG A 45 7.27 3.25 -6.80
CA ARG A 45 7.55 4.70 -6.73
C ARG A 45 8.78 4.98 -5.88
N GLU A 46 9.17 6.24 -5.80
CA GLU A 46 10.32 6.69 -4.99
C GLU A 46 10.16 6.41 -3.49
N ASP A 47 8.92 6.31 -3.01
CA ASP A 47 8.58 5.93 -1.63
C ASP A 47 8.73 4.43 -1.36
N GLY A 48 9.04 3.63 -2.39
CA GLY A 48 9.25 2.18 -2.30
C GLY A 48 7.98 1.35 -2.27
N PHE A 49 6.80 1.95 -2.44
CA PHE A 49 5.54 1.22 -2.48
C PHE A 49 5.24 0.68 -3.88
N TYR A 50 4.72 -0.56 -3.93
CA TYR A 50 4.25 -1.16 -5.17
C TYR A 50 2.87 -0.62 -5.57
N GLU A 51 2.79 -0.13 -6.79
CA GLU A 51 1.57 0.37 -7.40
C GLU A 51 0.58 -0.76 -7.69
N THR A 52 -0.70 -0.45 -7.58
CA THR A 52 -1.80 -1.31 -8.01
C THR A 52 -2.21 -0.97 -9.43
N ALA A 53 -2.87 -1.89 -10.14
CA ALA A 53 -3.33 -1.62 -11.49
C ALA A 53 -4.25 -0.39 -11.59
N GLY A 54 -5.14 -0.18 -10.62
CA GLY A 54 -6.04 0.98 -10.64
C GLY A 54 -5.29 2.31 -10.53
N THR A 55 -4.37 2.40 -9.58
CA THR A 55 -3.61 3.63 -9.31
C THR A 55 -2.62 3.94 -10.43
N LEU A 56 -1.92 2.92 -10.94
CA LEU A 56 -0.98 3.10 -12.05
C LEU A 56 -1.70 3.54 -13.34
N MET A 57 -2.81 2.88 -13.70
CA MET A 57 -3.52 3.19 -14.95
C MET A 57 -4.17 4.58 -14.92
N ALA A 58 -4.65 5.03 -13.76
CA ALA A 58 -5.18 6.39 -13.61
C ALA A 58 -4.10 7.45 -13.90
N ARG A 59 -2.88 7.26 -13.35
CA ARG A 59 -1.74 8.16 -13.60
C ARG A 59 -1.29 8.13 -15.06
N VAL A 60 -1.20 6.94 -15.65
CA VAL A 60 -0.84 6.78 -17.07
C VAL A 60 -1.85 7.50 -17.95
N ALA A 61 -3.15 7.32 -17.71
CA ALA A 61 -4.20 7.99 -18.46
C ALA A 61 -4.13 9.52 -18.33
N GLU A 62 -3.78 10.03 -17.16
CA GLU A 62 -3.57 11.47 -16.95
C GLU A 62 -2.41 12.01 -17.80
N VAL A 63 -1.27 11.32 -17.83
CA VAL A 63 -0.13 11.73 -18.66
C VAL A 63 -0.46 11.71 -20.14
N LEU A 64 -1.07 10.63 -20.62
CA LEU A 64 -1.40 10.51 -22.04
C LEU A 64 -2.35 11.64 -22.47
N ARG A 65 -3.37 11.94 -21.66
CA ARG A 65 -4.25 13.09 -21.91
C ARG A 65 -3.51 14.43 -21.94
N GLN A 66 -2.55 14.63 -21.03
CA GLN A 66 -1.73 15.85 -21.00
C GLN A 66 -0.81 15.96 -22.22
N GLN A 67 -0.28 14.84 -22.71
CA GLN A 67 0.55 14.79 -23.92
C GLN A 67 -0.27 15.12 -25.17
N GLU A 68 -1.47 14.55 -25.31
CA GLU A 68 -2.40 14.87 -26.40
C GLU A 68 -2.78 16.36 -26.40
N ALA A 69 -3.07 16.93 -25.22
CA ALA A 69 -3.42 18.34 -25.08
C ALA A 69 -2.23 19.31 -25.31
N SER A 70 -0.99 18.82 -25.18
CA SER A 70 0.23 19.62 -25.36
C SER A 70 0.85 19.47 -26.75
N ALA A 71 0.29 18.60 -27.61
CA ALA A 71 0.66 18.55 -29.00
C ALA A 71 0.26 19.89 -29.65
N PRO A 72 1.18 20.59 -30.35
CA PRO A 72 0.81 21.79 -31.11
C PRO A 72 -0.31 21.40 -32.06
N ALA A 73 -1.44 22.12 -31.99
CA ALA A 73 -2.49 21.98 -32.99
C ALA A 73 -1.84 22.27 -34.35
N GLU A 74 -1.66 21.24 -35.19
CA GLU A 74 -1.51 21.48 -36.62
C GLU A 74 -2.75 22.26 -37.04
N GLU A 75 -2.53 23.51 -37.45
CA GLU A 75 -3.59 24.39 -37.94
C GLU A 75 -4.35 23.65 -39.04
N PRO A 76 -5.69 23.48 -38.93
CA PRO A 76 -6.45 22.93 -40.04
C PRO A 76 -6.36 23.91 -41.19
N VAL A 77 -5.67 23.51 -42.26
CA VAL A 77 -5.75 24.19 -43.55
C VAL A 77 -7.23 24.14 -43.94
N ALA A 78 -7.87 25.31 -43.86
CA ALA A 78 -9.25 25.50 -44.26
C ALA A 78 -9.39 25.21 -45.76
N GLU A 79 -10.00 24.09 -46.11
CA GLU A 79 -10.57 23.86 -47.43
C GLU A 79 -12.09 23.98 -47.30
N GLU A 80 -12.58 25.10 -47.82
CA GLU A 80 -13.95 25.57 -47.78
C GLU A 80 -14.81 24.84 -48.85
N ALA A 81 -16.04 24.51 -48.44
CA ALA A 81 -17.24 24.28 -49.25
C ALA A 81 -17.42 22.97 -50.06
N ALA A 82 -18.35 22.13 -49.59
CA ALA A 82 -19.59 21.76 -50.30
C ALA A 82 -20.39 20.79 -49.40
N GLU A 83 -21.42 21.26 -48.69
CA GLU A 83 -22.84 21.18 -49.09
C GLU A 83 -23.57 20.00 -48.39
N VAL A 84 -24.56 20.34 -47.57
CA VAL A 84 -25.52 19.42 -46.90
C VAL A 84 -26.81 19.44 -47.74
N PRO A 85 -27.52 18.31 -47.91
CA PRO A 85 -28.75 18.08 -47.12
C PRO A 85 -28.90 16.58 -46.72
N GLN A 86 -29.19 16.24 -45.47
CA GLN A 86 -30.51 16.05 -44.82
C GLN A 86 -31.47 15.02 -45.48
N ALA A 87 -32.03 14.16 -44.60
CA ALA A 87 -33.09 13.14 -44.77
C ALA A 87 -32.58 11.75 -45.22
N GLU A 88 -33.01 10.60 -44.68
CA GLU A 88 -34.33 10.23 -44.15
C GLU A 88 -34.25 9.28 -42.93
N GLU A 89 -35.25 9.48 -42.07
CA GLU A 89 -35.81 8.57 -41.08
C GLU A 89 -36.38 7.31 -41.75
N THR A 90 -35.99 6.12 -41.31
CA THR A 90 -36.85 4.93 -41.42
C THR A 90 -36.90 4.21 -40.07
N ALA A 91 -38.07 4.33 -39.46
CA ALA A 91 -38.55 3.50 -38.38
C ALA A 91 -38.96 2.11 -38.88
N ALA A 92 -39.12 1.21 -37.90
CA ALA A 92 -39.94 0.00 -37.89
C ALA A 92 -39.32 -1.33 -38.37
N ALA A 93 -39.06 -2.20 -37.40
CA ALA A 93 -39.65 -3.54 -37.22
C ALA A 93 -38.90 -4.18 -36.06
N ASP A 94 -39.45 -4.26 -34.84
CA ASP A 94 -40.45 -5.24 -34.42
C ASP A 94 -40.06 -6.66 -34.87
N GLU A 95 -39.52 -7.46 -33.93
CA GLU A 95 -39.95 -8.84 -33.71
C GLU A 95 -39.22 -9.38 -32.47
N THR A 96 -39.90 -9.26 -31.33
CA THR A 96 -39.82 -10.22 -30.24
C THR A 96 -40.36 -11.58 -30.70
N PRO A 97 -39.70 -12.69 -30.37
CA PRO A 97 -40.40 -13.89 -30.01
C PRO A 97 -40.24 -14.13 -28.51
N GLU A 98 -41.32 -13.82 -27.81
CA GLU A 98 -41.71 -14.49 -26.58
C GLU A 98 -41.99 -15.97 -26.95
N ALA A 99 -41.21 -16.89 -26.38
CA ALA A 99 -41.57 -18.31 -26.33
C ALA A 99 -41.20 -18.83 -24.94
N GLU A 100 -42.26 -18.91 -24.15
CA GLU A 100 -42.40 -19.46 -22.82
C GLU A 100 -41.91 -20.90 -22.66
N ALA A 101 -41.50 -21.19 -21.42
CA ALA A 101 -41.76 -22.42 -20.68
C ALA A 101 -40.97 -23.70 -21.03
N ALA A 102 -39.95 -23.96 -20.22
CA ALA A 102 -39.85 -25.22 -19.48
C ALA A 102 -39.03 -25.02 -18.19
N ALA A 103 -39.72 -24.70 -17.09
CA ALA A 103 -39.36 -25.18 -15.75
C ALA A 103 -40.37 -26.30 -15.41
N PRO A 104 -40.14 -27.23 -14.46
CA PRO A 104 -39.14 -27.21 -13.39
C PRO A 104 -38.35 -28.52 -13.22
N ALA A 105 -37.14 -28.44 -12.67
CA ALA A 105 -36.56 -29.54 -11.91
C ALA A 105 -36.05 -28.94 -10.60
N GLU A 106 -36.89 -29.08 -9.57
CA GLU A 106 -36.49 -29.07 -8.17
C GLU A 106 -35.33 -30.05 -7.97
N GLU A 107 -34.21 -29.57 -7.44
CA GLU A 107 -33.58 -30.22 -6.29
C GLU A 107 -32.71 -29.15 -5.59
N ALA A 108 -33.36 -28.43 -4.68
CA ALA A 108 -32.66 -27.69 -3.66
C ALA A 108 -32.04 -28.72 -2.69
N PRO A 109 -30.75 -28.65 -2.36
CA PRO A 109 -30.31 -29.20 -1.08
C PRO A 109 -30.84 -28.28 0.03
N GLU A 110 -31.77 -28.82 0.80
CA GLU A 110 -32.32 -28.27 2.03
C GLU A 110 -31.19 -27.79 2.97
N PRO A 111 -31.31 -26.59 3.56
CA PRO A 111 -30.50 -26.18 4.69
C PRO A 111 -31.14 -26.74 5.97
N GLU A 112 -30.83 -28.00 6.31
CA GLU A 112 -31.09 -28.55 7.64
C GLU A 112 -29.78 -28.77 8.41
N ALA A 113 -29.50 -27.87 9.35
CA ALA A 113 -29.23 -28.20 10.75
C ALA A 113 -28.60 -26.98 11.44
N VAL A 114 -29.46 -26.07 11.87
CA VAL A 114 -29.20 -25.30 13.09
C VAL A 114 -29.53 -26.24 14.25
N PRO A 115 -28.63 -26.48 15.20
CA PRO A 115 -29.05 -26.68 16.57
C PRO A 115 -28.92 -25.34 17.30
N GLU A 116 -30.06 -24.67 17.46
CA GLU A 116 -30.26 -23.72 18.55
C GLU A 116 -30.20 -24.48 19.88
N ALA A 117 -29.40 -23.93 20.79
CA ALA A 117 -29.57 -23.87 22.24
C ALA A 117 -30.27 -25.04 22.95
N ASP A 118 -29.53 -25.72 23.84
CA ASP A 118 -29.89 -25.76 25.26
C ASP A 118 -28.66 -26.14 26.11
N GLU A 119 -28.76 -25.91 27.42
CA GLU A 119 -27.79 -26.18 28.49
C GLU A 119 -26.56 -25.27 28.61
N ALA A 120 -26.83 -24.08 29.16
CA ALA A 120 -26.07 -23.68 30.34
C ALA A 120 -26.44 -24.60 31.51
N PRO A 121 -25.44 -25.15 32.21
CA PRO A 121 -25.34 -25.00 33.64
C PRO A 121 -24.02 -24.27 33.95
N GLU A 122 -24.10 -23.07 34.50
CA GLU A 122 -24.01 -22.85 35.95
C GLU A 122 -22.69 -23.36 36.56
N ALA A 123 -21.93 -22.39 37.07
CA ALA A 123 -20.93 -22.54 38.12
C ALA A 123 -19.67 -23.38 37.83
N ALA A 124 -18.70 -22.77 37.15
CA ALA A 124 -17.30 -22.93 37.55
C ALA A 124 -16.88 -21.67 38.31
N GLU A 125 -16.83 -21.79 39.63
CA GLU A 125 -16.35 -20.78 40.57
C GLU A 125 -15.03 -20.15 40.10
N PRO A 126 -14.84 -18.82 40.24
CA PRO A 126 -13.51 -18.24 40.18
C PRO A 126 -12.73 -18.78 41.38
N ALA A 127 -11.78 -19.68 41.12
CA ALA A 127 -10.78 -20.06 42.13
C ALA A 127 -10.18 -18.76 42.73
N PRO A 128 -10.08 -18.67 44.07
CA PRO A 128 -9.76 -17.43 44.75
C PRO A 128 -8.41 -16.90 44.30
N ILE A 129 -8.43 -15.61 43.97
CA ILE A 129 -7.26 -14.76 43.89
C ILE A 129 -6.58 -14.84 45.26
N GLU A 130 -5.55 -15.69 45.38
CA GLU A 130 -4.62 -15.61 46.50
C GLU A 130 -3.92 -14.26 46.39
N LEU A 131 -4.43 -13.35 47.22
CA LEU A 131 -3.90 -12.04 47.52
C LEU A 131 -2.55 -12.22 48.25
N ALA A 132 -1.53 -12.68 47.51
CA ALA A 132 -0.15 -12.65 47.95
C ALA A 132 0.34 -11.19 47.88
N LYS A 133 0.07 -10.51 48.99
CA LYS A 133 0.73 -9.31 49.45
C LYS A 133 2.23 -9.58 49.53
N GLU A 134 2.99 -9.19 48.50
CA GLU A 134 4.40 -8.92 48.67
C GLU A 134 4.79 -7.68 47.86
N ALA A 135 5.01 -6.60 48.59
CA ALA A 135 5.54 -5.36 48.06
C ALA A 135 6.93 -5.62 47.46
N PRO A 136 7.20 -5.24 46.20
CA PRO A 136 8.59 -5.09 45.79
C PRO A 136 9.14 -3.88 46.52
N ALA A 137 10.10 -4.14 47.42
CA ALA A 137 11.01 -3.14 47.96
C ALA A 137 11.55 -2.24 46.83
N PRO A 138 11.83 -0.96 47.09
CA PRO A 138 12.34 -0.05 46.08
C PRO A 138 13.68 -0.59 45.56
N VAL A 139 13.70 -1.05 44.30
CA VAL A 139 14.94 -1.27 43.57
C VAL A 139 15.73 0.05 43.60
N PRO A 140 17.00 0.07 44.01
CA PRO A 140 17.80 1.27 43.85
C PRO A 140 17.83 1.61 42.36
N ALA A 141 17.56 2.87 42.05
CA ALA A 141 17.66 3.44 40.73
C ALA A 141 19.08 3.20 40.20
N THR A 142 19.25 2.14 39.41
CA THR A 142 20.43 1.95 38.58
C THR A 142 20.36 3.03 37.51
N VAL A 143 21.01 4.16 37.78
CA VAL A 143 21.36 5.16 36.79
C VAL A 143 22.01 4.44 35.60
N PRO A 144 21.44 4.48 34.38
CA PRO A 144 22.13 3.96 33.23
C PRO A 144 23.35 4.85 32.95
N SER A 145 24.51 4.30 33.30
CA SER A 145 25.83 4.86 33.03
C SER A 145 25.97 5.17 31.53
N SER A 146 26.40 6.40 31.24
CA SER A 146 26.44 7.03 29.92
C SER A 146 27.56 6.51 28.99
N ALA A 147 27.83 5.21 28.97
CA ALA A 147 28.94 4.63 28.18
C ALA A 147 28.53 3.68 27.05
N ASP A 148 27.24 3.34 26.88
CA ASP A 148 26.79 2.29 25.92
C ASP A 148 25.88 2.80 24.79
N GLN A 149 25.97 4.09 24.44
CA GLN A 149 25.04 4.71 23.48
C GLN A 149 25.25 4.36 21.99
N PRO A 150 26.47 4.08 21.45
CA PRO A 150 26.59 3.76 20.02
C PRO A 150 26.07 2.34 19.69
N SER A 151 26.14 1.42 20.65
CA SER A 151 25.70 0.02 20.49
C SER A 151 24.18 -0.08 20.39
N ALA A 152 23.46 0.66 21.25
CA ALA A 152 22.00 0.63 21.28
C ALA A 152 21.35 1.13 19.98
N VAL A 153 21.89 2.20 19.38
CA VAL A 153 21.37 2.75 18.10
C VAL A 153 21.62 1.80 16.94
N LEU A 154 22.82 1.23 16.84
CA LEU A 154 23.15 0.27 15.78
C LEU A 154 22.32 -1.02 15.92
N SER A 155 22.08 -1.47 17.15
CA SER A 155 21.20 -2.61 17.43
C SER A 155 19.74 -2.32 17.04
N ALA A 156 19.23 -1.11 17.34
CA ALA A 156 17.91 -0.67 16.92
C ALA A 156 17.80 -0.61 15.39
N MET A 157 18.76 0.03 14.70
CA MET A 157 18.79 0.11 13.24
C MET A 157 18.85 -1.27 12.58
N LYS A 158 19.65 -2.19 13.11
CA LYS A 158 19.76 -3.57 12.60
C LYS A 158 18.46 -4.36 12.79
N THR A 159 17.76 -4.14 13.91
CA THR A 159 16.46 -4.77 14.18
C THR A 159 15.40 -4.28 13.19
N ILE A 160 15.39 -2.98 12.90
CA ILE A 160 14.48 -2.38 11.93
C ILE A 160 14.77 -2.89 10.51
N ALA A 161 16.02 -2.85 10.08
CA ALA A 161 16.41 -3.35 8.76
C ALA A 161 16.04 -4.84 8.57
N LYS A 162 16.16 -5.65 9.63
CA LYS A 162 15.76 -7.05 9.63
C LYS A 162 14.24 -7.25 9.61
N GLY A 163 13.48 -6.35 10.23
CA GLY A 163 12.01 -6.32 10.20
C GLY A 163 11.46 -6.00 8.80
N TYR A 164 12.01 -4.95 8.15
CA TYR A 164 11.64 -4.58 6.78
C TYR A 164 11.99 -5.66 5.76
N ALA A 165 13.13 -6.34 5.91
CA ALA A 165 13.52 -7.46 5.03
C ALA A 165 12.60 -8.69 5.14
N ARG A 166 11.80 -8.80 6.21
CA ARG A 166 10.83 -9.91 6.43
C ARG A 166 9.38 -9.50 6.19
N GLY A 167 9.11 -8.28 5.74
CA GLY A 167 7.76 -7.80 5.47
C GLY A 167 6.94 -7.43 6.71
N HIS A 168 7.58 -7.28 7.89
CA HIS A 168 6.89 -6.76 9.07
C HIS A 168 6.78 -5.24 8.98
N GLN A 169 5.55 -4.72 9.06
CA GLN A 169 5.32 -3.29 9.24
C GLN A 169 5.71 -2.89 10.66
N VAL A 170 6.51 -1.84 10.78
CA VAL A 170 6.78 -1.18 12.07
C VAL A 170 5.53 -0.38 12.45
N ASP A 171 4.95 -0.67 13.61
CA ASP A 171 3.75 0.04 14.05
C ASP A 171 4.09 1.49 14.48
N ALA A 172 3.10 2.38 14.48
CA ALA A 172 3.27 3.80 14.75
C ALA A 172 3.89 4.09 16.14
N ALA A 173 3.60 3.28 17.16
CA ALA A 173 4.17 3.39 18.50
C ALA A 173 5.66 2.97 18.52
N GLN A 174 6.04 1.96 17.74
CA GLN A 174 7.44 1.57 17.59
C GLN A 174 8.25 2.63 16.83
N LEU A 175 7.68 3.21 15.78
CA LEU A 175 8.32 4.28 15.02
C LEU A 175 8.52 5.55 15.86
N SER A 176 7.52 5.95 16.65
CA SER A 176 7.63 7.13 17.52
C SER A 176 8.69 6.94 18.62
N THR A 177 8.76 5.74 19.20
CA THR A 177 9.78 5.37 20.19
C THR A 177 11.19 5.43 19.59
N LEU A 178 11.35 4.93 18.36
CA LEU A 178 12.61 4.99 17.64
C LEU A 178 13.04 6.44 17.37
N LEU A 179 12.16 7.25 16.78
CA LEU A 179 12.44 8.65 16.45
C LEU A 179 12.85 9.44 17.68
N THR A 180 12.15 9.22 18.80
CA THR A 180 12.47 9.87 20.09
C THR A 180 13.85 9.46 20.59
N THR A 181 14.21 8.18 20.45
CA THR A 181 15.51 7.63 20.88
C THR A 181 16.64 8.20 20.03
N VAL A 182 16.47 8.25 18.71
CA VAL A 182 17.46 8.85 17.79
C VAL A 182 17.64 10.33 18.09
N HIS A 183 16.53 11.07 18.24
CA HIS A 183 16.58 12.50 18.53
C HIS A 183 17.31 12.81 19.85
N ARG A 184 17.00 12.05 20.92
CA ARG A 184 17.68 12.18 22.22
C ARG A 184 19.19 11.93 22.09
N THR A 185 19.58 10.90 21.34
CA THR A 185 21.00 10.55 21.14
C THR A 185 21.73 11.64 20.36
N LEU A 186 21.16 12.12 19.25
CA LEU A 186 21.75 13.19 18.45
C LEU A 186 21.87 14.51 19.25
N SER A 187 20.84 14.84 20.04
CA SER A 187 20.86 16.01 20.92
C SER A 187 21.97 15.90 21.97
N GLY A 188 22.18 14.69 22.54
CA GLY A 188 23.26 14.42 23.48
C GLY A 188 24.65 14.58 22.86
N LEU A 189 24.84 14.13 21.62
CA LEU A 189 26.10 14.28 20.88
C LEU A 189 26.39 15.74 20.50
N GLN A 190 25.37 16.53 20.20
CA GLN A 190 25.55 17.97 19.93
C GLN A 190 25.88 18.75 21.19
N ALA A 191 25.30 18.38 22.33
CA ALA A 191 25.59 19.01 23.62
C ALA A 191 27.00 18.66 24.14
N SER A 192 27.55 17.49 23.78
CA SER A 192 28.89 17.06 24.17
C SER A 192 30.01 17.56 23.25
N HIS A 193 29.68 18.28 22.16
CA HIS A 193 30.67 18.91 21.31
C HIS A 193 30.96 20.34 21.82
N PRO A 194 32.05 20.59 22.55
CA PRO A 194 32.39 21.93 23.01
C PRO A 194 32.65 22.79 21.77
N ARG A 195 31.79 23.79 21.53
CA ARG A 195 32.04 24.81 20.52
C ARG A 195 33.31 25.55 20.93
N HIS A 196 34.43 25.29 20.24
CA HIS A 196 35.64 26.06 20.44
C HIS A 196 35.31 27.54 20.17
N PRO A 197 35.58 28.45 21.12
CA PRO A 197 35.42 29.87 20.87
C PRO A 197 36.41 30.25 19.76
N ARG A 198 35.87 30.75 18.65
CA ARG A 198 36.67 31.40 17.60
C ARG A 198 37.40 32.57 18.27
N SER A 199 38.69 32.39 18.54
CA SER A 199 39.58 33.50 18.86
C SER A 199 39.60 34.41 17.64
N GLY A 200 38.96 35.57 17.77
CA GLY A 200 39.03 36.64 16.76
C GLY A 200 40.43 37.26 16.77
N PRO A 201 40.95 37.72 15.62
CA PRO A 201 42.21 38.43 15.58
C PRO A 201 42.02 39.83 16.17
N GLY A 202 42.87 40.18 17.14
CA GLY A 202 43.11 41.55 17.59
C GLY A 202 44.23 42.21 16.81
#